data_AF-A0A957JZ29-F1
#
_entry.id   AF-A0A957JZ29-F1
#
_cell.length_a   1.000
_cell.length_b   1.000
_cell.length_c   1.000
_cell.angle_alpha   90.00
_cell.angle_beta   90.00
_cell.angle_gamma   90.00
#
_symmetry.space_group_name_H-M   'P 1'
#
loop_
_entity.id
_entity.type
_entity.pdbx_description
1 polymer ?
#
loop_
_entity_poly.entity_id
_entity_poly.type
_entity_poly.pdbx_seq_one_letter_code
_entity_poly.pdbx_strand_id
1 'polypeptide(L)'
;MTMSDAHFLPVAPFTHAALDYERLRQEGLAHLEQLAGLAWTDFNDHDPGITILEQLCYALTDLAYRLDYEIPDLLARTDGEVGVDFHPPEAMLPNAAVTLDDLRRLVIDVVGVRNAWVLPAAGSPPIYYDELAKGISLTPPQDNATAIALRGLLQVRYEYDAAAQVDGRALTVAEVTAAVTHVLHAQRPLGVDFLPVQPLSPENIEVVARIEIGLVDDARAMLADLAQCLADYISPAPRFTPYAVALQQGIPLETLLTGPLLHHGYLDPAELARAPKRELLHTSDLLREMMALPGVEAVTSLEISAGGPYAAWTLPLNAELAPRLDVANSRLTLVRRGQLVSSGSLAGLAERAGAKTPAGPPLETLLAPPAGRDRHLGQYRSLMHQFPDLYGVN
;
A
#
# COMPACT_ATOMS: atom_id res chain seq x y z
N MET A 1 42.94 -17.07 -9.24
CA MET A 1 43.94 -16.01 -8.96
C MET A 1 43.68 -14.88 -9.93
N THR A 2 42.76 -14.00 -9.58
CA THR A 2 42.41 -12.80 -10.34
C THR A 2 43.33 -11.66 -9.93
N MET A 3 43.61 -10.79 -10.90
CA MET A 3 44.68 -9.80 -10.88
C MET A 3 44.56 -8.79 -9.74
N SER A 4 45.72 -8.48 -9.17
CA SER A 4 46.06 -7.30 -8.37
C SER A 4 45.29 -6.04 -8.78
N ASP A 5 44.41 -5.56 -7.90
CA ASP A 5 43.92 -4.18 -7.91
C ASP A 5 45.09 -3.23 -7.64
N ALA A 6 45.75 -2.77 -8.70
CA ALA A 6 46.68 -1.67 -8.60
C ALA A 6 45.90 -0.40 -8.25
N HIS A 7 46.02 0.05 -7.00
CA HIS A 7 45.41 1.29 -6.52
C HIS A 7 46.19 2.47 -7.11
N PHE A 8 45.76 2.97 -8.27
CA PHE A 8 46.28 4.23 -8.80
C PHE A 8 45.63 5.40 -8.08
N LEU A 9 46.41 6.46 -7.80
CA LEU A 9 45.84 7.73 -7.37
C LEU A 9 44.98 8.27 -8.52
N PRO A 10 43.69 8.60 -8.28
CA PRO A 10 42.83 9.14 -9.32
C PRO A 10 43.41 10.45 -9.85
N VAL A 11 43.55 10.56 -11.17
CA VAL A 11 44.03 11.78 -11.86
C VAL A 11 42.85 12.72 -12.22
N ALA A 12 41.67 12.45 -11.66
CA ALA A 12 40.51 13.30 -11.85
C ALA A 12 40.69 14.61 -11.07
N PRO A 13 40.18 15.75 -11.59
CA PRO A 13 40.18 16.99 -10.82
C PRO A 13 39.38 16.81 -9.53
N PHE A 14 39.81 17.49 -8.46
CA PHE A 14 39.10 17.47 -7.19
C PHE A 14 37.66 17.96 -7.35
N THR A 15 36.72 17.31 -6.65
CA THR A 15 35.28 17.66 -6.64
C THR A 15 35.03 19.02 -6.00
N HIS A 16 35.89 19.43 -5.06
CA HIS A 16 35.81 20.71 -4.36
C HIS A 16 37.21 21.32 -4.17
N ALA A 17 37.30 22.65 -4.24
CA ALA A 17 38.57 23.38 -4.13
C ALA A 17 39.30 23.13 -2.79
N ALA A 18 38.57 22.89 -1.71
CA ALA A 18 39.16 22.62 -0.39
C ALA A 18 39.89 21.27 -0.30
N LEU A 19 39.68 20.36 -1.26
CA LEU A 19 40.46 19.11 -1.35
C LEU A 19 41.85 19.35 -1.97
N ASP A 20 42.06 20.51 -2.60
CA ASP A 20 43.32 20.90 -3.21
C ASP A 20 44.17 21.70 -2.22
N TYR A 21 45.10 21.01 -1.56
CA TYR A 21 46.02 21.61 -0.60
C TYR A 21 46.81 22.79 -1.19
N GLU A 22 47.35 22.62 -2.40
CA GLU A 22 48.20 23.65 -3.03
C GLU A 22 47.39 24.90 -3.32
N ARG A 23 46.15 24.72 -3.77
CA ARG A 23 45.22 25.82 -3.96
C ARG A 23 44.92 26.54 -2.65
N LEU A 24 44.61 25.81 -1.57
CA LEU A 24 44.37 26.42 -0.25
C LEU A 24 45.59 27.20 0.25
N ARG A 25 46.80 26.69 0.02
CA ARG A 25 48.06 27.37 0.36
C ARG A 25 48.23 28.66 -0.43
N GLN A 26 47.98 28.63 -1.74
CA GLN A 26 48.03 29.83 -2.60
C GLN A 26 47.02 30.89 -2.17
N GLU A 27 45.78 30.49 -1.88
CA GLU A 27 44.73 31.40 -1.38
C GLU A 27 45.12 31.98 0.00
N GLY A 28 45.67 31.16 0.89
CA GLY A 28 46.16 31.59 2.20
C GLY A 28 47.30 32.61 2.12
N LEU A 29 48.29 32.38 1.25
CA LEU A 29 49.38 33.32 1.01
C LEU A 29 48.87 34.66 0.46
N ALA A 30 47.96 34.62 -0.52
CA ALA A 30 47.35 35.82 -1.07
C ALA A 30 46.60 36.63 0.01
N HIS A 31 45.93 35.96 0.94
CA HIS A 31 45.31 36.63 2.09
C HIS A 31 46.33 37.26 3.03
N LEU A 32 47.44 36.57 3.33
CA LEU A 32 48.50 37.14 4.16
C LEU A 32 49.13 38.37 3.51
N GLU A 33 49.43 38.34 2.22
CA GLU A 33 49.98 39.49 1.47
C GLU A 33 49.06 40.71 1.55
N GLN A 34 47.75 40.50 1.42
CA GLN A 34 46.76 41.58 1.49
C GLN A 34 46.62 42.17 2.91
N LEU A 35 46.67 41.32 3.95
CA LEU A 35 46.40 41.72 5.33
C LEU A 35 47.64 42.25 6.05
N ALA A 36 48.83 41.69 5.79
CA ALA A 36 50.05 42.03 6.49
C ALA A 36 50.69 43.34 6.00
N GLY A 37 50.38 43.78 4.77
CA GLY A 37 50.93 45.01 4.19
C GLY A 37 52.46 45.00 4.16
N LEU A 38 53.09 45.92 4.90
CA LEU A 38 54.56 46.00 5.02
C LEU A 38 55.10 45.41 6.34
N ALA A 39 54.23 44.91 7.23
CA ALA A 39 54.65 44.44 8.55
C ALA A 39 55.28 43.05 8.53
N TRP A 40 54.88 42.21 7.57
CA TRP A 40 55.44 40.89 7.32
C TRP A 40 55.62 40.73 5.82
N THR A 41 56.86 40.53 5.38
CA THR A 41 57.25 40.54 3.95
C THR A 41 57.99 39.28 3.52
N ASP A 42 58.31 38.39 4.46
CA ASP A 42 58.98 37.12 4.22
C ASP A 42 57.95 35.98 4.27
N PHE A 43 57.60 35.46 3.10
CA PHE A 43 56.63 34.37 2.95
C PHE A 43 57.31 33.07 2.47
N ASN A 44 58.56 32.85 2.86
CA ASN A 44 59.31 31.64 2.53
C ASN A 44 59.07 30.50 3.54
N ASP A 45 59.36 29.27 3.13
CA ASP A 45 59.10 28.04 3.90
C ASP A 45 59.82 27.95 5.27
N HIS A 46 60.84 28.79 5.50
CA HIS A 46 61.57 28.82 6.77
C HIS A 46 60.90 29.72 7.83
N ASP A 47 59.93 30.54 7.43
CA ASP A 47 59.17 31.40 8.33
C ASP A 47 58.16 30.56 9.14
N PRO A 48 58.18 30.61 10.49
CA PRO A 48 57.24 29.85 11.31
C PRO A 48 55.76 30.17 11.04
N GLY A 49 55.42 31.39 10.66
CA GLY A 49 54.05 31.77 10.28
C GLY A 49 53.58 31.06 9.01
N ILE A 50 54.46 30.85 8.03
CA ILE A 50 54.15 30.07 6.83
C ILE A 50 53.96 28.59 7.18
N THR A 51 54.82 28.01 8.02
CA THR A 51 54.62 26.62 8.45
C THR A 51 53.29 26.42 9.19
N ILE A 52 52.82 27.42 9.96
CA ILE A 52 51.50 27.39 10.62
C ILE A 52 50.38 27.42 9.57
N LEU A 53 50.50 28.28 8.55
CA LEU A 53 49.55 28.32 7.43
C LEU A 53 49.47 26.96 6.72
N GLU A 54 50.60 26.32 6.47
CA GLU A 54 50.64 25.00 5.82
C GLU A 54 49.94 23.92 6.64
N GLN A 55 50.10 23.91 7.98
CA GLN A 55 49.34 23.01 8.85
C GLN A 55 47.84 23.33 8.82
N LEU A 56 47.46 24.60 8.75
CA LEU A 56 46.05 25.00 8.61
C LEU A 56 45.47 24.52 7.27
N CYS A 57 46.20 24.67 6.17
CA CYS A 57 45.79 24.17 4.85
C CYS A 57 45.59 22.65 4.88
N TYR A 58 46.50 21.90 5.49
CA TYR A 58 46.34 20.45 5.66
C TYR A 58 45.09 20.12 6.48
N ALA A 59 44.85 20.84 7.59
CA ALA A 59 43.66 20.66 8.41
C ALA A 59 42.36 20.84 7.63
N LEU A 60 42.31 21.87 6.80
CA LEU A 60 41.17 22.18 5.94
C LEU A 60 40.98 21.11 4.86
N THR A 61 42.07 20.60 4.27
CA THR A 61 42.01 19.49 3.31
C THR A 61 41.53 18.19 3.97
N ASP A 62 42.01 17.84 5.16
CA ASP A 62 41.51 16.67 5.92
C ASP A 62 40.02 16.82 6.26
N LEU A 63 39.60 18.01 6.68
CA LEU A 63 38.18 18.30 6.94
C LEU A 63 37.34 18.17 5.66
N ALA A 64 37.81 18.75 4.55
CA ALA A 64 37.12 18.64 3.26
C ALA A 64 36.99 17.18 2.81
N TYR A 65 38.06 16.39 2.95
CA TYR A 65 38.05 14.96 2.65
C TYR A 65 37.01 14.20 3.48
N ARG A 66 36.88 14.51 4.76
CA ARG A 66 35.85 13.93 5.64
C ARG A 66 34.42 14.31 5.26
N LEU A 67 34.23 15.49 4.69
CA LEU A 67 32.91 15.97 4.25
C LEU A 67 32.52 15.45 2.85
N ASP A 68 33.48 14.93 2.09
CA ASP A 68 33.28 14.42 0.72
C ASP A 68 32.81 12.95 0.67
N TYR A 69 32.59 12.29 1.82
CA TYR A 69 31.96 10.97 1.83
C TYR A 69 30.48 11.02 1.39
N GLU A 70 29.99 9.90 0.87
CA GLU A 70 28.59 9.73 0.51
C GLU A 70 27.66 10.00 1.71
N ILE A 71 26.48 10.58 1.46
CA ILE A 71 25.52 10.95 2.52
C ILE A 71 25.21 9.79 3.48
N PRO A 72 24.97 8.54 3.02
CA PRO A 72 24.74 7.42 3.94
C PRO A 72 25.91 7.17 4.90
N ASP A 73 27.17 7.35 4.46
CA ASP A 73 28.36 7.20 5.30
C ASP A 73 28.51 8.36 6.30
N LEU A 74 28.17 9.59 5.88
CA LEU A 74 28.18 10.76 6.76
C LEU A 74 27.14 10.66 7.89
N LEU A 75 26.01 9.99 7.60
CA LEU A 75 24.90 9.80 8.53
C LEU A 75 24.95 8.45 9.27
N ALA A 76 25.91 7.58 8.95
CA ALA A 76 26.06 6.27 9.58
C ALA A 76 26.58 6.40 11.02
N ARG A 77 25.99 5.64 11.94
CA ARG A 77 26.43 5.54 13.34
C ARG A 77 27.27 4.29 13.57
N THR A 78 27.93 4.19 14.73
CA THR A 78 28.85 3.11 15.12
C THR A 78 28.29 1.68 15.03
N ASP A 79 26.97 1.53 14.96
CA ASP A 79 26.23 0.28 14.75
C ASP A 79 25.98 -0.04 13.26
N GLY A 80 26.35 0.86 12.34
CA GLY A 80 26.09 0.72 10.90
C GLY A 80 24.67 1.11 10.49
N GLU A 81 23.85 1.60 11.43
CA GLU A 81 22.50 2.07 11.13
C GLU A 81 22.55 3.50 10.57
N VAL A 82 21.89 3.68 9.42
CA VAL A 82 21.69 4.98 8.76
C VAL A 82 20.23 5.36 8.88
N GLY A 83 19.95 6.59 9.29
CA GLY A 83 18.61 7.15 9.21
C GLY A 83 17.65 6.84 10.36
N VAL A 84 18.15 6.38 11.51
CA VAL A 84 17.35 6.16 12.74
C VAL A 84 16.67 7.45 13.24
N ASP A 85 17.19 8.62 12.86
CA ASP A 85 16.64 9.92 13.23
C ASP A 85 15.56 10.45 12.24
N PHE A 86 15.37 9.79 11.09
CA PHE A 86 14.32 10.17 10.14
C PHE A 86 13.11 9.27 10.33
N HIS A 87 11.93 9.89 10.36
CA HIS A 87 10.69 9.12 10.29
C HIS A 87 10.56 8.49 8.89
N PRO A 88 10.30 7.18 8.79
CA PRO A 88 10.18 6.53 7.50
C PRO A 88 8.88 6.95 6.80
N PRO A 89 8.80 6.90 5.46
CA PRO A 89 7.64 7.39 4.72
C PRO A 89 6.31 6.75 5.14
N GLU A 90 6.30 5.45 5.42
CA GLU A 90 5.16 4.68 5.90
C GLU A 90 4.68 5.08 7.30
N ALA A 91 5.50 5.81 8.06
CA ALA A 91 5.10 6.40 9.34
C ALA A 91 4.64 7.86 9.22
N MET A 92 5.01 8.57 8.15
CA MET A 92 4.72 10.01 8.00
C MET A 92 3.59 10.32 7.02
N LEU A 93 3.56 9.62 5.88
CA LEU A 93 2.69 9.95 4.75
C LEU A 93 1.25 9.45 4.92
N PRO A 94 0.99 8.25 5.49
CA PRO A 94 -0.36 7.81 5.74
C PRO A 94 -1.12 8.81 6.62
N ASN A 95 -2.41 8.97 6.34
CA ASN A 95 -3.30 9.83 7.09
C ASN A 95 -4.55 9.08 7.54
N ALA A 96 -5.30 9.67 8.46
CA ALA A 96 -6.52 9.07 8.98
C ALA A 96 -7.56 8.88 7.88
N ALA A 97 -8.41 7.86 8.02
CA ALA A 97 -9.51 7.64 7.09
C ALA A 97 -10.57 8.75 7.22
N VAL A 98 -10.64 9.65 6.24
CA VAL A 98 -11.54 10.83 6.27
C VAL A 98 -12.67 10.76 5.26
N THR A 99 -12.56 9.87 4.25
CA THR A 99 -13.60 9.62 3.26
C THR A 99 -14.30 8.28 3.48
N LEU A 100 -15.49 8.10 2.88
CA LEU A 100 -16.18 6.81 2.88
C LEU A 100 -15.33 5.73 2.20
N ASP A 101 -14.57 6.09 1.17
CA ASP A 101 -13.68 5.16 0.48
C ASP A 101 -12.46 4.78 1.32
N ASP A 102 -11.93 5.69 2.15
CA ASP A 102 -10.87 5.33 3.12
C ASP A 102 -11.38 4.31 4.14
N LEU A 103 -12.57 4.56 4.71
CA LEU A 103 -13.20 3.64 5.64
C LEU A 103 -13.51 2.30 4.95
N ARG A 104 -14.00 2.33 3.70
CA ARG A 104 -14.26 1.13 2.90
C ARG A 104 -12.97 0.33 2.68
N ARG A 105 -11.86 0.99 2.33
CA ARG A 105 -10.54 0.36 2.17
C ARG A 105 -10.06 -0.31 3.45
N LEU A 106 -10.21 0.34 4.61
CA LEU A 106 -9.89 -0.25 5.91
C LEU A 106 -10.71 -1.51 6.20
N VAL A 107 -12.01 -1.50 5.93
CA VAL A 107 -12.87 -2.69 6.12
C VAL A 107 -12.46 -3.80 5.16
N ILE A 108 -12.17 -3.48 3.90
CA ILE A 108 -11.67 -4.44 2.91
C ILE A 108 -10.26 -4.93 3.26
N ASP A 109 -9.47 -4.24 4.06
CA ASP A 109 -8.15 -4.73 4.50
C ASP A 109 -8.27 -5.82 5.59
N VAL A 110 -9.42 -5.97 6.25
CA VAL A 110 -9.61 -6.99 7.30
C VAL A 110 -9.68 -8.40 6.71
N VAL A 111 -8.82 -9.32 7.16
CA VAL A 111 -8.85 -10.74 6.76
C VAL A 111 -10.24 -11.34 7.05
N GLY A 112 -10.83 -12.02 6.07
CA GLY A 112 -12.21 -12.54 6.16
C GLY A 112 -13.29 -11.65 5.55
N VAL A 113 -12.94 -10.46 5.04
CA VAL A 113 -13.85 -9.58 4.27
C VAL A 113 -13.58 -9.72 2.77
N ARG A 114 -14.51 -10.13 1.93
CA ARG A 114 -14.27 -10.18 0.47
C ARG A 114 -14.45 -8.82 -0.21
N ASN A 115 -15.49 -8.10 0.19
CA ASN A 115 -15.80 -6.73 -0.24
C ASN A 115 -16.61 -6.05 0.88
N ALA A 116 -16.72 -4.73 0.87
CA ALA A 116 -17.49 -3.98 1.86
C ALA A 116 -18.06 -2.68 1.29
N TRP A 117 -19.04 -2.13 1.99
CA TRP A 117 -19.69 -0.86 1.68
C TRP A 117 -19.90 -0.07 2.96
N VAL A 118 -19.49 1.20 2.89
CA VAL A 118 -19.67 2.17 3.96
C VAL A 118 -20.52 3.31 3.38
N LEU A 119 -21.73 3.46 3.90
CA LEU A 119 -22.74 4.37 3.36
C LEU A 119 -23.31 5.24 4.49
N PRO A 120 -23.79 6.46 4.19
CA PRO A 120 -24.60 7.20 5.15
C PRO A 120 -25.81 6.37 5.57
N ALA A 121 -26.07 6.28 6.88
CA ALA A 121 -27.23 5.56 7.38
C ALA A 121 -28.52 6.27 6.94
N ALA A 122 -29.49 5.49 6.44
CA ALA A 122 -30.80 6.02 6.04
C ALA A 122 -31.65 6.50 7.23
N GLY A 123 -31.30 6.10 8.45
CA GLY A 123 -32.00 6.50 9.66
C GLY A 123 -31.09 6.43 10.89
N SER A 124 -31.59 6.97 12.00
CA SER A 124 -30.94 6.92 13.30
C SER A 124 -31.76 6.08 14.29
N PRO A 125 -31.14 5.55 15.35
CA PRO A 125 -31.88 5.04 16.50
C PRO A 125 -32.89 6.07 17.00
N PRO A 126 -34.03 5.63 17.56
CA PRO A 126 -35.04 6.54 18.07
C PRO A 126 -34.47 7.33 19.26
N ILE A 127 -34.38 8.64 19.09
CA ILE A 127 -33.93 9.58 20.12
C ILE A 127 -34.94 10.71 20.17
N TYR A 128 -35.35 11.08 21.36
CA TYR A 128 -36.35 12.11 21.60
C TYR A 128 -35.81 13.14 22.60
N TYR A 129 -36.08 14.40 22.34
CA TYR A 129 -35.94 15.46 23.32
C TYR A 129 -37.26 15.61 24.09
N ASP A 130 -37.18 15.52 25.41
CA ASP A 130 -38.28 15.82 26.32
C ASP A 130 -38.19 17.30 26.73
N GLU A 131 -39.14 18.11 26.26
CA GLU A 131 -39.16 19.55 26.54
C GLU A 131 -39.43 19.88 28.01
N LEU A 132 -40.20 19.03 28.70
CA LEU A 132 -40.57 19.25 30.11
C LEU A 132 -39.41 18.87 31.03
N ALA A 133 -38.79 17.72 30.79
CA ALA A 133 -37.64 17.25 31.56
C ALA A 133 -36.32 17.90 31.14
N LYS A 134 -36.29 18.60 29.99
CA LYS A 134 -35.09 19.18 29.36
C LYS A 134 -33.98 18.14 29.16
N GLY A 135 -34.35 16.97 28.67
CA GLY A 135 -33.48 15.79 28.59
C GLY A 135 -33.65 14.98 27.32
N ILE A 136 -32.74 14.03 27.11
CA ILE A 136 -32.76 13.10 25.97
C ILE A 136 -33.28 11.73 26.45
N SER A 137 -34.15 11.10 25.67
CA SER A 137 -34.69 9.77 25.93
C SER A 137 -34.62 8.89 24.68
N LEU A 138 -34.43 7.58 24.87
CA LEU A 138 -34.48 6.55 23.81
C LEU A 138 -35.90 6.04 23.54
N THR A 139 -36.84 6.36 24.43
CA THR A 139 -38.27 6.02 24.30
C THR A 139 -39.08 7.31 24.20
N PRO A 140 -40.15 7.34 23.38
CA PRO A 140 -40.97 8.54 23.22
C PRO A 140 -41.63 8.92 24.56
N PRO A 141 -41.40 10.13 25.10
CA PRO A 141 -42.13 10.61 26.27
C PRO A 141 -43.63 10.77 25.96
N GLN A 142 -44.46 10.72 27.01
CA GLN A 142 -45.92 10.70 26.89
C GLN A 142 -46.49 11.99 26.31
N ASP A 143 -45.93 13.13 26.69
CA ASP A 143 -46.32 14.47 26.24
C ASP A 143 -45.08 15.26 25.77
N ASN A 144 -45.21 16.05 24.70
CA ASN A 144 -44.17 16.97 24.18
C ASN A 144 -42.83 16.33 23.75
N ALA A 145 -42.91 15.19 23.04
CA ALA A 145 -41.76 14.54 22.44
C ALA A 145 -41.37 15.18 21.10
N THR A 146 -40.11 15.62 20.97
CA THR A 146 -39.54 16.01 19.66
C THR A 146 -38.51 14.96 19.21
N ALA A 147 -38.74 14.32 18.06
CA ALA A 147 -37.81 13.34 17.50
C ALA A 147 -36.51 14.02 17.02
N ILE A 148 -35.38 13.44 17.41
CA ILE A 148 -34.04 13.87 17.01
C ILE A 148 -33.49 12.86 16.00
N ALA A 149 -33.16 13.35 14.80
CA ALA A 149 -32.41 12.59 13.81
C ALA A 149 -30.90 12.85 13.98
N LEU A 150 -30.15 11.81 14.36
CA LEU A 150 -28.69 11.92 14.42
C LEU A 150 -28.10 12.01 13.01
N ARG A 151 -27.19 12.96 12.81
CA ARG A 151 -26.34 13.06 11.61
C ARG A 151 -25.00 12.40 11.89
N GLY A 152 -24.30 12.00 10.83
CA GLY A 152 -22.98 11.37 10.92
C GLY A 152 -23.01 9.88 11.26
N LEU A 153 -24.18 9.23 11.22
CA LEU A 153 -24.24 7.77 11.32
C LEU A 153 -23.92 7.11 9.99
N LEU A 154 -23.03 6.13 10.01
CA LEU A 154 -22.67 5.32 8.85
C LEU A 154 -23.18 3.89 9.03
N GLN A 155 -23.71 3.33 7.95
CA GLN A 155 -24.01 1.91 7.83
C GLN A 155 -22.82 1.20 7.18
N VAL A 156 -22.37 0.13 7.83
CA VAL A 156 -21.26 -0.70 7.34
C VAL A 156 -21.79 -2.09 7.03
N ARG A 157 -21.62 -2.51 5.78
CA ARG A 157 -21.99 -3.82 5.28
C ARG A 157 -20.77 -4.48 4.68
N TYR A 158 -20.60 -5.78 4.90
CA TYR A 158 -19.47 -6.49 4.32
C TYR A 158 -19.86 -7.88 3.86
N GLU A 159 -19.16 -8.37 2.85
CA GLU A 159 -19.27 -9.74 2.41
C GLU A 159 -18.24 -10.61 3.13
N TYR A 160 -18.72 -11.68 3.76
CA TYR A 160 -17.85 -12.63 4.44
C TYR A 160 -17.14 -13.56 3.43
N ASP A 161 -15.84 -13.77 3.65
CA ASP A 161 -15.04 -14.74 2.92
C ASP A 161 -14.92 -16.05 3.72
N ALA A 162 -15.66 -17.08 3.31
CA ALA A 162 -15.65 -18.38 3.96
C ALA A 162 -14.34 -19.17 3.75
N ALA A 163 -13.52 -18.78 2.76
CA ALA A 163 -12.22 -19.40 2.51
C ALA A 163 -11.09 -18.77 3.35
N ALA A 164 -11.36 -17.65 4.03
CA ALA A 164 -10.34 -16.95 4.80
C ALA A 164 -9.92 -17.75 6.05
N GLN A 165 -8.60 -17.87 6.23
CA GLN A 165 -7.99 -18.57 7.35
C GLN A 165 -6.87 -17.75 7.95
N VAL A 166 -6.68 -17.87 9.27
CA VAL A 166 -5.53 -17.35 10.01
C VAL A 166 -4.91 -18.52 10.74
N ASP A 167 -3.60 -18.72 10.57
CA ASP A 167 -2.85 -19.85 11.15
C ASP A 167 -3.49 -21.23 10.88
N GLY A 168 -4.06 -21.41 9.67
CA GLY A 168 -4.72 -22.65 9.26
C GLY A 168 -6.11 -22.87 9.85
N ARG A 169 -6.65 -21.89 10.60
CA ARG A 169 -8.01 -21.94 11.17
C ARG A 169 -8.95 -21.01 10.40
N ALA A 170 -10.11 -21.53 10.01
CA ALA A 170 -11.18 -20.70 9.47
C ALA A 170 -11.65 -19.67 10.49
N LEU A 171 -11.82 -18.43 10.04
CA LEU A 171 -12.41 -17.38 10.85
C LEU A 171 -13.93 -17.61 10.97
N THR A 172 -14.55 -17.03 11.99
CA THR A 172 -16.01 -16.98 12.11
C THR A 172 -16.52 -15.59 11.74
N VAL A 173 -17.78 -15.50 11.31
CA VAL A 173 -18.43 -14.21 11.02
C VAL A 173 -18.37 -13.26 12.23
N ALA A 174 -18.50 -13.79 13.45
CA ALA A 174 -18.40 -12.98 14.67
C ALA A 174 -17.00 -12.39 14.86
N GLU A 175 -15.94 -13.19 14.63
CA GLU A 175 -14.54 -12.73 14.71
C GLU A 175 -14.24 -11.65 13.67
N VAL A 176 -14.66 -11.87 12.41
CA VAL A 176 -14.48 -10.88 11.35
C VAL A 176 -15.27 -9.60 11.65
N THR A 177 -16.52 -9.71 12.10
CA THR A 177 -17.34 -8.53 12.47
C THR A 177 -16.69 -7.74 13.61
N ALA A 178 -16.13 -8.42 14.61
CA ALA A 178 -15.42 -7.78 15.71
C ALA A 178 -14.14 -7.08 15.23
N ALA A 179 -13.37 -7.70 14.33
CA ALA A 179 -12.17 -7.11 13.74
C ALA A 179 -12.50 -5.86 12.90
N VAL A 180 -13.53 -5.93 12.04
CA VAL A 180 -14.04 -4.78 11.28
C VAL A 180 -14.45 -3.64 12.21
N THR A 181 -15.21 -3.95 13.26
CA THR A 181 -15.63 -2.97 14.27
C THR A 181 -14.41 -2.33 14.94
N HIS A 182 -13.41 -3.12 15.34
CA HIS A 182 -12.19 -2.62 15.97
C HIS A 182 -11.43 -1.64 15.07
N VAL A 183 -11.19 -2.00 13.81
CA VAL A 183 -10.48 -1.16 12.84
C VAL A 183 -11.21 0.17 12.61
N LEU A 184 -12.53 0.13 12.45
CA LEU A 184 -13.34 1.33 12.26
C LEU A 184 -13.31 2.26 13.48
N HIS A 185 -13.41 1.70 14.69
CA HIS A 185 -13.37 2.50 15.92
C HIS A 185 -11.98 3.10 16.19
N ALA A 186 -10.90 2.42 15.78
CA ALA A 186 -9.54 2.97 15.85
C ALA A 186 -9.33 4.17 14.90
N GLN A 187 -10.13 4.28 13.84
CA GLN A 187 -10.06 5.32 12.81
C GLN A 187 -11.35 6.17 12.74
N ARG A 188 -12.13 6.22 13.83
CA ARG A 188 -13.44 6.88 13.88
C ARG A 188 -13.29 8.40 13.69
N PRO A 189 -13.85 8.99 12.61
CA PRO A 189 -13.77 10.43 12.40
C PRO A 189 -14.55 11.23 13.46
N LEU A 190 -14.23 12.52 13.58
CA LEU A 190 -14.97 13.42 14.47
C LEU A 190 -16.43 13.56 14.00
N GLY A 191 -17.38 13.42 14.93
CA GLY A 191 -18.80 13.58 14.65
C GLY A 191 -19.41 12.46 13.79
N VAL A 192 -18.68 11.36 13.56
CA VAL A 192 -19.15 10.18 12.85
C VAL A 192 -19.29 9.02 13.82
N ASP A 193 -20.36 8.23 13.70
CA ASP A 193 -20.50 6.95 14.40
C ASP A 193 -21.00 5.85 13.47
N PHE A 194 -20.83 4.60 13.89
CA PHE A 194 -21.23 3.44 13.09
C PHE A 194 -22.47 2.78 13.68
N LEU A 195 -23.45 2.47 12.83
CA LEU A 195 -24.46 1.46 13.17
C LEU A 195 -23.79 0.08 13.30
N PRO A 196 -24.43 -0.90 13.96
CA PRO A 196 -23.88 -2.25 14.07
C PRO A 196 -23.42 -2.79 12.70
N VAL A 197 -22.16 -3.22 12.63
CA VAL A 197 -21.56 -3.76 11.41
C VAL A 197 -22.36 -4.99 10.98
N GLN A 198 -22.84 -4.99 9.74
CA GLN A 198 -23.75 -6.01 9.23
C GLN A 198 -23.02 -6.93 8.23
N PRO A 199 -22.74 -8.20 8.57
CA PRO A 199 -22.36 -9.19 7.57
C PRO A 199 -23.54 -9.44 6.62
N LEU A 200 -23.28 -9.48 5.31
CA LEU A 200 -24.27 -9.88 4.32
C LEU A 200 -24.30 -11.39 4.17
N SER A 201 -25.50 -11.96 4.29
CA SER A 201 -25.75 -13.36 3.95
C SER A 201 -25.68 -13.57 2.43
N PRO A 202 -25.25 -14.75 1.96
CA PRO A 202 -25.16 -15.01 0.52
C PRO A 202 -26.56 -15.12 -0.12
N GLU A 203 -26.69 -14.54 -1.31
CA GLU A 203 -27.76 -14.78 -2.28
C GLU A 203 -27.19 -15.66 -3.39
N ASN A 204 -27.57 -16.94 -3.39
CA ASN A 204 -27.02 -17.94 -4.31
C ASN A 204 -27.61 -17.74 -5.71
N ILE A 205 -26.74 -17.43 -6.66
CA ILE A 205 -27.06 -17.19 -8.07
C ILE A 205 -26.70 -18.44 -8.87
N GLU A 206 -27.72 -19.10 -9.39
CA GLU A 206 -27.61 -20.25 -10.28
C GLU A 206 -27.45 -19.77 -11.72
N VAL A 207 -26.50 -20.35 -12.45
CA VAL A 207 -26.27 -20.06 -13.88
C VAL A 207 -26.40 -21.34 -14.69
N VAL A 208 -27.26 -21.31 -15.71
CA VAL A 208 -27.38 -22.38 -16.70
C VAL A 208 -27.03 -21.81 -18.07
N ALA A 209 -25.99 -22.36 -18.70
CA ALA A 209 -25.55 -21.89 -20.00
C ALA A 209 -25.10 -23.01 -20.93
N ARG A 210 -25.26 -22.77 -22.23
CA ARG A 210 -24.73 -23.62 -23.30
C ARG A 210 -23.78 -22.82 -24.17
N ILE A 211 -22.54 -23.28 -24.26
CA ILE A 211 -21.39 -22.51 -24.74
C ILE A 211 -20.72 -23.31 -25.85
N GLU A 212 -20.62 -22.70 -27.03
CA GLU A 212 -19.82 -23.21 -28.14
C GLU A 212 -18.36 -22.78 -27.91
N ILE A 213 -17.46 -23.76 -27.91
CA ILE A 213 -16.03 -23.57 -27.70
C ILE A 213 -15.24 -24.01 -28.93
N GLY A 214 -14.12 -23.34 -29.14
CA GLY A 214 -13.16 -23.68 -30.19
C GLY A 214 -12.27 -24.86 -29.82
N LEU A 215 -11.03 -24.83 -30.30
CA LEU A 215 -9.97 -25.73 -29.85
C LEU A 215 -9.43 -25.26 -28.50
N VAL A 216 -9.71 -26.04 -27.46
CA VAL A 216 -9.19 -25.85 -26.10
C VAL A 216 -8.42 -27.10 -25.67
N ASP A 217 -7.32 -26.91 -24.96
CA ASP A 217 -6.45 -28.00 -24.51
C ASP A 217 -7.08 -28.79 -23.34
N ASP A 218 -7.77 -28.11 -22.42
CA ASP A 218 -8.43 -28.70 -21.27
C ASP A 218 -9.83 -28.08 -21.04
N ALA A 219 -10.87 -28.89 -21.27
CA ALA A 219 -12.25 -28.48 -21.06
C ALA A 219 -12.60 -28.21 -19.59
N ARG A 220 -11.90 -28.86 -18.63
CA ARG A 220 -12.10 -28.63 -17.20
C ARG A 220 -11.49 -27.31 -16.77
N ALA A 221 -10.30 -26.97 -17.27
CA ALA A 221 -9.71 -25.65 -17.08
C ALA A 221 -10.62 -24.55 -17.65
N MET A 222 -11.18 -24.78 -18.85
CA MET A 222 -12.14 -23.85 -19.45
C MET A 222 -13.38 -23.62 -18.59
N LEU A 223 -13.95 -24.68 -17.98
CA LEU A 223 -15.04 -24.54 -17.02
C LEU A 223 -14.64 -23.75 -15.78
N ALA A 224 -13.42 -23.93 -15.28
CA ALA A 224 -12.90 -23.18 -14.13
C ALA A 224 -12.75 -21.69 -14.44
N ASP A 225 -12.22 -21.34 -15.62
CA ASP A 225 -12.07 -19.95 -16.04
C ASP A 225 -13.45 -19.29 -16.30
N LEU A 226 -14.42 -20.02 -16.86
CA LEU A 226 -15.81 -19.57 -16.98
C LEU A 226 -16.47 -19.35 -15.61
N ALA A 227 -16.31 -20.29 -14.68
CA ALA A 227 -16.84 -20.17 -13.33
C ALA A 227 -16.25 -18.95 -12.62
N GLN A 228 -14.93 -18.73 -12.72
CA GLN A 228 -14.27 -17.57 -12.15
C GLN A 228 -14.77 -16.27 -12.80
N CYS A 229 -14.90 -16.23 -14.13
CA CYS A 229 -15.41 -15.08 -14.85
C CYS A 229 -16.83 -14.71 -14.39
N LEU A 230 -17.71 -15.71 -14.21
CA LEU A 230 -19.06 -15.52 -13.70
C LEU A 230 -19.03 -15.03 -12.24
N ALA A 231 -18.20 -15.63 -11.38
CA ALA A 231 -18.07 -15.24 -9.98
C ALA A 231 -17.56 -13.80 -9.83
N ASP A 232 -16.51 -13.42 -10.57
CA ASP A 232 -15.94 -12.07 -10.61
C ASP A 232 -16.94 -11.05 -11.14
N TYR A 233 -17.76 -11.42 -12.13
CA TYR A 233 -18.81 -10.53 -12.60
C TYR A 233 -19.95 -10.39 -11.58
N ILE A 234 -20.50 -11.50 -11.07
CA ILE A 234 -21.66 -11.54 -10.16
C ILE A 234 -21.34 -10.78 -8.87
N SER A 235 -20.16 -11.02 -8.31
CA SER A 235 -19.71 -10.36 -7.09
C SER A 235 -18.22 -10.03 -7.19
N PRO A 236 -17.90 -8.84 -7.72
CA PRO A 236 -16.53 -8.38 -7.87
C PRO A 236 -15.91 -8.13 -6.50
N ALA A 237 -14.70 -8.67 -6.31
CA ALA A 237 -13.87 -8.44 -5.12
C ALA A 237 -12.71 -7.50 -5.50
N PRO A 238 -12.53 -6.37 -4.79
CA PRO A 238 -11.38 -5.48 -4.99
C PRO A 238 -10.06 -6.23 -4.80
N ARG A 239 -9.10 -6.02 -5.70
CA ARG A 239 -7.80 -6.69 -5.65
C ARG A 239 -6.71 -5.78 -5.13
N PHE A 240 -5.95 -6.27 -4.16
CA PHE A 240 -4.76 -5.57 -3.67
C PHE A 240 -3.60 -5.74 -4.64
N THR A 241 -2.89 -4.64 -4.90
CA THR A 241 -1.58 -4.66 -5.56
C THR A 241 -0.51 -4.62 -4.49
N PRO A 242 0.36 -5.62 -4.37
CA PRO A 242 1.44 -5.58 -3.38
C PRO A 242 2.32 -4.34 -3.58
N TYR A 243 2.75 -3.69 -2.50
CA TYR A 243 3.52 -2.44 -2.59
C TYR A 243 4.78 -2.57 -3.45
N ALA A 244 5.49 -3.70 -3.37
CA ALA A 244 6.65 -3.98 -4.21
C ALA A 244 6.33 -3.91 -5.71
N VAL A 245 5.18 -4.46 -6.11
CA VAL A 245 4.72 -4.46 -7.51
C VAL A 245 4.29 -3.05 -7.90
N ALA A 246 3.57 -2.35 -7.02
CA ALA A 246 3.10 -0.98 -7.28
C ALA A 246 4.27 0.00 -7.48
N LEU A 247 5.34 -0.13 -6.68
CA LEU A 247 6.58 0.64 -6.84
C LEU A 247 7.30 0.32 -8.16
N GLN A 248 7.37 -0.96 -8.55
CA GLN A 248 7.95 -1.37 -9.84
C GLN A 248 7.16 -0.85 -11.05
N GLN A 249 5.83 -0.69 -10.91
CA GLN A 249 4.97 -0.05 -11.90
C GLN A 249 5.17 1.47 -12.00
N GLY A 250 6.00 2.05 -11.13
CA GLY A 250 6.30 3.49 -11.12
C GLY A 250 5.20 4.34 -10.47
N ILE A 251 4.31 3.74 -9.67
CA ILE A 251 3.33 4.51 -8.92
C ILE A 251 4.07 5.32 -7.84
N PRO A 252 3.91 6.66 -7.78
CA PRO A 252 4.62 7.49 -6.81
C PRO A 252 4.29 7.10 -5.36
N LEU A 253 5.29 7.18 -4.48
CA LEU A 253 5.17 6.75 -3.09
C LEU A 253 4.10 7.55 -2.32
N GLU A 254 4.01 8.84 -2.57
CA GLU A 254 2.98 9.72 -2.03
C GLU A 254 1.57 9.29 -2.42
N THR A 255 1.41 8.68 -3.60
CA THR A 255 0.12 8.13 -4.06
C THR A 255 -0.19 6.81 -3.37
N LEU A 256 0.81 5.93 -3.21
CA LEU A 256 0.66 4.63 -2.55
C LEU A 256 0.29 4.78 -1.07
N LEU A 257 0.83 5.80 -0.42
CA LEU A 257 0.64 6.07 1.01
C LEU A 257 -0.40 7.17 1.28
N THR A 258 -1.21 7.54 0.28
CA THR A 258 -2.34 8.45 0.48
C THR A 258 -3.51 7.73 1.15
N GLY A 259 -3.93 8.25 2.30
CA GLY A 259 -5.03 7.69 3.09
C GLY A 259 -4.53 6.77 4.19
N PRO A 260 -5.39 5.89 4.72
CA PRO A 260 -4.98 4.92 5.72
C PRO A 260 -3.98 3.91 5.14
N LEU A 261 -2.95 3.57 5.92
CA LEU A 261 -2.01 2.52 5.57
C LEU A 261 -2.71 1.15 5.62
N LEU A 262 -2.65 0.40 4.52
CA LEU A 262 -3.25 -0.94 4.40
C LEU A 262 -2.17 -2.02 4.53
N HIS A 263 -2.49 -3.12 5.20
CA HIS A 263 -1.52 -4.19 5.47
C HIS A 263 -1.34 -5.17 4.30
N HIS A 264 -2.36 -5.33 3.45
CA HIS A 264 -2.33 -6.34 2.38
C HIS A 264 -1.90 -5.78 1.01
N GLY A 265 -1.46 -4.52 0.97
CA GLY A 265 -0.98 -3.84 -0.23
C GLY A 265 -1.78 -2.59 -0.56
N TYR A 266 -1.51 -2.03 -1.73
CA TYR A 266 -2.20 -0.87 -2.27
C TYR A 266 -3.55 -1.28 -2.87
N LEU A 267 -4.62 -0.60 -2.47
CA LEU A 267 -5.94 -0.73 -3.11
C LEU A 267 -6.23 0.52 -3.94
N ASP A 268 -6.09 0.39 -5.26
CA ASP A 268 -6.33 1.47 -6.23
C ASP A 268 -7.79 1.94 -6.16
N PRO A 269 -8.05 3.26 -6.02
CA PRO A 269 -9.40 3.83 -6.12
C PRO A 269 -10.19 3.38 -7.37
N ALA A 270 -9.52 3.20 -8.52
CA ALA A 270 -10.16 2.71 -9.73
C ALA A 270 -10.61 1.25 -9.62
N GLU A 271 -9.83 0.42 -8.93
CA GLU A 271 -10.19 -0.98 -8.64
C GLU A 271 -11.37 -1.03 -7.66
N LEU A 272 -11.34 -0.19 -6.63
CA LEU A 272 -12.42 -0.06 -5.66
C LEU A 272 -13.75 0.35 -6.31
N ALA A 273 -13.69 1.26 -7.30
CA ALA A 273 -14.84 1.71 -8.07
C ALA A 273 -15.40 0.63 -9.01
N ARG A 274 -14.59 -0.33 -9.46
CA ARG A 274 -15.00 -1.46 -10.31
C ARG A 274 -15.69 -2.58 -9.55
N ALA A 275 -15.72 -2.51 -8.23
CA ALA A 275 -16.35 -3.51 -7.38
C ALA A 275 -17.58 -2.98 -6.60
N PRO A 276 -18.59 -2.38 -7.27
CA PRO A 276 -19.80 -1.95 -6.59
C PRO A 276 -20.66 -3.15 -6.16
N LYS A 277 -21.58 -2.93 -5.22
CA LYS A 277 -22.66 -3.90 -4.97
C LYS A 277 -23.59 -3.86 -6.18
N ARG A 278 -23.81 -5.00 -6.82
CA ARG A 278 -24.77 -5.08 -7.92
C ARG A 278 -26.19 -5.19 -7.36
N GLU A 279 -27.11 -4.45 -7.97
CA GLU A 279 -28.54 -4.50 -7.68
C GLU A 279 -29.32 -5.24 -8.78
N LEU A 280 -28.69 -5.43 -9.95
CA LEU A 280 -29.29 -6.04 -11.14
C LEU A 280 -28.21 -6.78 -11.92
N LEU A 281 -28.50 -8.00 -12.35
CA LEU A 281 -27.69 -8.76 -13.30
C LEU A 281 -28.38 -8.78 -14.66
N HIS A 282 -27.65 -8.39 -15.70
CA HIS A 282 -28.07 -8.58 -17.09
C HIS A 282 -27.36 -9.79 -17.68
N THR A 283 -28.11 -10.71 -18.29
CA THR A 283 -27.53 -11.86 -18.99
C THR A 283 -26.67 -11.41 -20.18
N SER A 284 -26.98 -10.28 -20.81
CA SER A 284 -26.17 -9.71 -21.89
C SER A 284 -24.76 -9.33 -21.46
N ASP A 285 -24.59 -8.84 -20.22
CA ASP A 285 -23.28 -8.50 -19.71
C ASP A 285 -22.48 -9.76 -19.33
N LEU A 286 -23.11 -10.71 -18.64
CA LEU A 286 -22.51 -12.03 -18.36
C LEU A 286 -22.07 -12.72 -19.65
N LEU A 287 -22.90 -12.66 -20.69
CA LEU A 287 -22.58 -13.17 -22.02
C LEU A 287 -21.34 -12.47 -22.59
N ARG A 288 -21.26 -11.13 -22.50
CA ARG A 288 -20.10 -10.37 -22.98
C ARG A 288 -18.82 -10.79 -22.25
N GLU A 289 -18.86 -10.94 -20.92
CA GLU A 289 -17.69 -11.36 -20.16
C GLU A 289 -17.26 -12.79 -20.53
N MET A 290 -18.21 -13.73 -20.64
CA MET A 290 -17.92 -15.09 -21.08
C MET A 290 -17.32 -15.13 -22.49
N MET A 291 -17.88 -14.36 -23.42
CA MET A 291 -17.40 -14.26 -24.81
C MET A 291 -16.02 -13.63 -24.94
N ALA A 292 -15.57 -12.87 -23.93
CA ALA A 292 -14.22 -12.29 -23.91
C ALA A 292 -13.15 -13.34 -23.55
N LEU A 293 -13.52 -14.50 -23.01
CA LEU A 293 -12.58 -15.56 -22.66
C LEU A 293 -12.03 -16.22 -23.94
N PRO A 294 -10.70 -16.36 -24.08
CA PRO A 294 -10.10 -17.11 -25.17
C PRO A 294 -10.64 -18.54 -25.23
N GLY A 295 -11.10 -18.96 -26.41
CA GLY A 295 -11.65 -20.29 -26.63
C GLY A 295 -13.18 -20.37 -26.59
N VAL A 296 -13.89 -19.33 -26.15
CA VAL A 296 -15.35 -19.22 -26.35
C VAL A 296 -15.64 -18.68 -27.75
N GLU A 297 -16.40 -19.43 -28.55
CA GLU A 297 -16.84 -19.00 -29.88
C GLU A 297 -18.25 -18.40 -29.85
N ALA A 298 -19.14 -18.95 -29.02
CA ALA A 298 -20.50 -18.43 -28.84
C ALA A 298 -21.12 -18.86 -27.51
N VAL A 299 -22.01 -18.06 -26.94
CA VAL A 299 -22.93 -18.48 -25.87
C VAL A 299 -24.31 -18.61 -26.48
N THR A 300 -24.81 -19.83 -26.61
CA THR A 300 -26.06 -20.15 -27.33
C THR A 300 -27.31 -19.99 -26.47
N SER A 301 -27.19 -20.23 -25.16
CA SER A 301 -28.23 -19.95 -24.18
C SER A 301 -27.58 -19.58 -22.84
N LEU A 302 -28.20 -18.67 -22.12
CA LEU A 302 -27.80 -18.25 -20.78
C LEU A 302 -29.03 -17.85 -19.98
N GLU A 303 -29.23 -18.49 -18.85
CA GLU A 303 -30.30 -18.21 -17.91
C GLU A 303 -29.75 -18.15 -16.50
N ILE A 304 -30.32 -17.28 -15.67
CA ILE A 304 -29.88 -17.06 -14.29
C ILE A 304 -31.05 -17.12 -13.31
N SER A 305 -30.81 -17.57 -12.08
CA SER A 305 -31.83 -17.65 -11.02
C SER A 305 -31.24 -17.35 -9.65
N ALA A 306 -32.08 -16.91 -8.71
CA ALA A 306 -31.76 -16.78 -7.29
C ALA A 306 -32.70 -17.67 -6.44
N GLY A 307 -32.76 -18.97 -6.75
CA GLY A 307 -33.67 -19.95 -6.11
C GLY A 307 -35.12 -19.90 -6.60
N GLY A 308 -35.40 -19.18 -7.68
CA GLY A 308 -36.72 -19.02 -8.31
C GLY A 308 -36.76 -19.54 -9.76
N PRO A 309 -37.74 -19.09 -10.58
CA PRO A 309 -37.73 -19.38 -12.00
C PRO A 309 -36.52 -18.74 -12.68
N TYR A 310 -35.95 -19.45 -13.65
CA TYR A 310 -34.84 -18.95 -14.45
C TYR A 310 -35.27 -17.75 -15.31
N ALA A 311 -34.48 -16.69 -15.25
CA ALA A 311 -34.65 -15.47 -16.03
C ALA A 311 -33.65 -15.42 -17.19
N ALA A 312 -34.15 -15.16 -18.40
CA ALA A 312 -33.35 -15.12 -19.62
C ALA A 312 -32.67 -13.76 -19.89
N TRP A 313 -33.11 -12.68 -19.23
CA TRP A 313 -32.68 -11.31 -19.56
C TRP A 313 -32.10 -10.57 -18.36
N THR A 314 -32.82 -10.54 -17.24
CA THR A 314 -32.47 -9.74 -16.07
C THR A 314 -32.86 -10.43 -14.78
N LEU A 315 -32.01 -10.32 -13.75
CA LEU A 315 -32.28 -10.80 -12.41
C LEU A 315 -32.04 -9.66 -11.40
N PRO A 316 -33.10 -9.11 -10.77
CA PRO A 316 -32.94 -8.16 -9.68
C PRO A 316 -32.35 -8.87 -8.46
N LEU A 317 -31.39 -8.21 -7.80
CA LEU A 317 -30.70 -8.73 -6.63
C LEU A 317 -31.21 -8.08 -5.35
N ASN A 318 -31.12 -8.81 -4.24
CA ASN A 318 -31.55 -8.30 -2.96
C ASN A 318 -30.53 -7.30 -2.38
N ALA A 319 -31.00 -6.10 -2.04
CA ALA A 319 -30.18 -5.04 -1.44
C ALA A 319 -29.54 -5.45 -0.10
N GLU A 320 -30.13 -6.40 0.63
CA GLU A 320 -29.69 -6.88 1.95
C GLU A 320 -28.84 -8.17 1.90
N LEU A 321 -28.63 -8.76 0.72
CA LEU A 321 -27.83 -9.97 0.55
C LEU A 321 -26.60 -9.70 -0.34
N ALA A 322 -25.63 -10.60 -0.28
CA ALA A 322 -24.44 -10.59 -1.12
C ALA A 322 -24.58 -11.65 -2.23
N PRO A 323 -24.68 -11.27 -3.51
CA PRO A 323 -24.79 -12.24 -4.60
C PRO A 323 -23.55 -13.13 -4.64
N ARG A 324 -23.73 -14.42 -4.89
CA ARG A 324 -22.65 -15.41 -5.02
C ARG A 324 -22.97 -16.41 -6.11
N LEU A 325 -21.98 -16.81 -6.90
CA LEU A 325 -22.19 -17.90 -7.84
C LEU A 325 -22.44 -19.19 -7.04
N ASP A 326 -23.58 -19.83 -7.27
CA ASP A 326 -23.86 -21.15 -6.73
C ASP A 326 -23.20 -22.19 -7.63
N VAL A 327 -21.94 -22.50 -7.37
CA VAL A 327 -21.20 -23.49 -8.16
C VAL A 327 -21.82 -24.89 -8.09
N ALA A 328 -22.54 -25.22 -7.01
CA ALA A 328 -23.14 -26.54 -6.86
C ALA A 328 -24.35 -26.71 -7.79
N ASN A 329 -25.20 -25.68 -7.88
CA ASN A 329 -26.44 -25.72 -8.66
C ASN A 329 -26.30 -25.15 -10.08
N SER A 330 -25.21 -24.43 -10.38
CA SER A 330 -24.91 -23.95 -11.73
C SER A 330 -24.46 -25.07 -12.67
N ARG A 331 -24.87 -24.98 -13.94
CA ARG A 331 -24.56 -25.96 -15.00
C ARG A 331 -24.10 -25.29 -16.28
N LEU A 332 -22.88 -25.57 -16.71
CA LEU A 332 -22.37 -25.12 -17.99
C LEU A 332 -22.19 -26.32 -18.93
N THR A 333 -22.73 -26.19 -20.14
CA THR A 333 -22.62 -27.20 -21.20
C THR A 333 -21.70 -26.68 -22.29
N LEU A 334 -20.54 -27.30 -22.44
CA LEU A 334 -19.56 -27.00 -23.48
C LEU A 334 -19.80 -27.88 -24.71
N VAL A 335 -19.93 -27.23 -25.86
CA VAL A 335 -20.23 -27.86 -27.14
C VAL A 335 -19.17 -27.43 -28.15
N ARG A 336 -18.80 -28.33 -29.06
CA ARG A 336 -17.88 -28.05 -30.17
C ARG A 336 -18.40 -28.66 -31.45
N ARG A 337 -18.64 -27.84 -32.46
CA ARG A 337 -19.33 -28.17 -33.71
C ARG A 337 -20.63 -28.92 -33.47
N GLY A 338 -21.40 -28.48 -32.48
CA GLY A 338 -22.65 -29.12 -32.06
C GLY A 338 -22.51 -30.43 -31.25
N GLN A 339 -21.30 -30.94 -31.03
CA GLN A 339 -21.05 -32.12 -30.21
C GLN A 339 -20.74 -31.76 -28.76
N LEU A 340 -21.32 -32.51 -27.82
CA LEU A 340 -21.06 -32.33 -26.39
C LEU A 340 -19.60 -32.64 -26.07
N VAL A 341 -18.87 -31.66 -25.53
CA VAL A 341 -17.49 -31.84 -25.04
C VAL A 341 -17.51 -32.12 -23.54
N SER A 342 -18.25 -31.30 -22.79
CA SER A 342 -18.39 -31.42 -21.34
C SER A 342 -19.74 -30.85 -20.92
N SER A 343 -20.40 -31.48 -19.96
CA SER A 343 -21.57 -30.92 -19.27
C SER A 343 -21.49 -31.38 -17.83
N GLY A 344 -21.61 -30.45 -16.91
CA GLY A 344 -21.47 -30.77 -15.50
C GLY A 344 -21.80 -29.59 -14.60
N SER A 345 -22.03 -29.92 -13.33
CA SER A 345 -22.04 -28.95 -12.24
C SER A 345 -20.66 -28.29 -12.14
N LEU A 346 -20.63 -27.04 -11.70
CA LEU A 346 -19.38 -26.35 -11.36
C LEU A 346 -18.85 -26.77 -9.97
N ALA A 347 -19.52 -27.70 -9.30
CA ALA A 347 -19.11 -28.22 -8.00
C ALA A 347 -17.66 -28.74 -8.01
N GLY A 348 -16.89 -28.29 -7.02
CA GLY A 348 -15.49 -28.67 -6.86
C GLY A 348 -14.52 -27.90 -7.77
N LEU A 349 -15.00 -26.94 -8.57
CA LEU A 349 -14.14 -25.90 -9.12
C LEU A 349 -13.92 -24.85 -8.03
N ALA A 350 -12.68 -24.74 -7.55
CA ALA A 350 -12.34 -23.73 -6.57
C ALA A 350 -12.40 -22.35 -7.23
N GLU A 351 -13.20 -21.45 -6.67
CA GLU A 351 -13.03 -20.02 -6.96
C GLU A 351 -11.62 -19.62 -6.51
N ARG A 352 -10.85 -19.02 -7.41
CA ARG A 352 -9.60 -18.35 -7.07
C ARG A 352 -9.99 -17.13 -6.23
N ALA A 353 -9.99 -17.29 -4.92
CA ALA A 353 -10.18 -16.16 -4.01
C ALA A 353 -9.10 -15.11 -4.30
N GLY A 354 -9.49 -13.82 -4.29
CA GLY A 354 -8.54 -12.71 -4.32
C GLY A 354 -7.71 -12.77 -3.05
N ALA A 355 -6.55 -13.43 -3.11
CA ALA A 355 -5.75 -13.71 -1.92
C ALA A 355 -5.32 -12.40 -1.27
N LYS A 356 -5.77 -12.17 -0.03
CA LYS A 356 -5.23 -11.12 0.86
C LYS A 356 -3.96 -11.60 1.54
N THR A 357 -3.02 -12.11 0.76
CA THR A 357 -1.72 -12.49 1.28
C THR A 357 -0.76 -11.39 0.87
N PRO A 358 -0.04 -10.75 1.81
CA PRO A 358 1.00 -9.80 1.44
C PRO A 358 2.02 -10.56 0.58
N ALA A 359 2.09 -10.25 -0.71
CA ALA A 359 3.05 -10.87 -1.60
C ALA A 359 4.29 -9.97 -1.67
N GLY A 360 5.38 -10.41 -1.04
CA GLY A 360 6.66 -9.72 -1.07
C GLY A 360 7.17 -9.30 0.31
N PRO A 361 8.31 -8.57 0.35
CA PRO A 361 8.87 -8.09 1.59
C PRO A 361 7.96 -7.02 2.24
N PRO A 362 8.05 -6.85 3.57
CA PRO A 362 7.36 -5.77 4.29
C PRO A 362 7.69 -4.39 3.70
N LEU A 363 6.76 -3.45 3.82
CA LEU A 363 6.91 -2.10 3.27
C LEU A 363 8.14 -1.39 3.87
N GLU A 364 8.41 -1.62 5.14
CA GLU A 364 9.56 -1.08 5.88
C GLU A 364 10.89 -1.55 5.26
N THR A 365 10.92 -2.78 4.75
CA THR A 365 12.10 -3.31 4.06
C THR A 365 12.25 -2.71 2.66
N LEU A 366 11.15 -2.43 1.98
CA LEU A 366 11.15 -1.81 0.65
C LEU A 366 11.61 -0.35 0.68
N LEU A 367 11.29 0.35 1.78
CA LEU A 367 11.56 1.78 1.95
C LEU A 367 12.77 2.07 2.84
N ALA A 368 13.49 1.02 3.27
CA ALA A 368 14.68 1.16 4.09
C ALA A 368 15.71 2.06 3.38
N PRO A 369 16.32 3.03 4.10
CA PRO A 369 17.39 3.83 3.53
C PRO A 369 18.59 2.96 3.16
N PRO A 370 19.43 3.40 2.22
CA PRO A 370 20.65 2.68 1.89
C PRO A 370 21.55 2.56 3.12
N ALA A 371 22.16 1.39 3.30
CA ALA A 371 23.15 1.18 4.34
C ALA A 371 24.39 2.05 4.07
N GLY A 372 24.98 2.55 5.16
CA GLY A 372 26.18 3.36 5.16
C GLY A 372 27.19 2.80 6.14
N ARG A 373 28.44 3.23 5.99
CA ARG A 373 29.56 2.82 6.82
C ARG A 373 29.98 3.97 7.73
N ASP A 374 30.03 3.73 9.04
CA ASP A 374 30.62 4.69 9.98
C ASP A 374 32.10 4.91 9.64
N ARG A 375 32.42 6.14 9.26
CA ARG A 375 33.78 6.61 8.93
C ARG A 375 34.54 7.13 10.14
N HIS A 376 33.91 7.12 11.33
CA HIS A 376 34.43 7.64 12.59
C HIS A 376 34.90 9.09 12.48
N LEU A 377 34.10 9.95 11.83
CA LEU A 377 34.47 11.33 11.47
C LEU A 377 34.87 12.20 12.68
N GLY A 378 34.35 11.87 13.87
CA GLY A 378 34.68 12.55 15.13
C GLY A 378 36.08 12.26 15.67
N GLN A 379 36.82 11.29 15.10
CA GLN A 379 38.21 11.04 15.51
C GLN A 379 39.10 12.21 15.08
N TYR A 380 39.42 13.09 16.02
CA TYR A 380 40.28 14.24 15.78
C TYR A 380 41.69 13.98 16.32
N ARG A 381 42.70 14.25 15.48
CA ARG A 381 44.11 14.31 15.88
C ARG A 381 44.54 15.77 15.82
N SER A 382 45.01 16.30 16.95
CA SER A 382 45.45 17.70 17.04
C SER A 382 46.53 18.02 16.01
N LEU A 383 46.38 19.18 15.35
CA LEU A 383 47.41 19.74 14.45
C LEU A 383 48.74 19.97 15.15
N MET A 384 48.75 20.11 16.48
CA MET A 384 49.99 20.21 17.27
C MET A 384 50.95 19.08 16.89
N HIS A 385 50.44 17.85 16.78
CA HIS A 385 51.20 16.65 16.40
C HIS A 385 51.76 16.62 14.98
N GLN A 386 51.45 17.63 14.16
CA GLN A 386 51.95 17.76 12.79
C GLN A 386 53.04 18.83 12.69
N PHE A 387 53.23 19.65 13.72
CA PHE A 387 54.35 20.59 13.76
C PHE A 387 55.68 19.86 13.94
N PRO A 388 56.78 20.41 13.39
CA PRO A 388 58.13 19.93 13.68
C PRO A 388 58.42 19.93 15.18
N ASP A 389 59.12 18.91 15.68
CA ASP A 389 59.43 18.76 17.12
C ASP A 389 60.15 19.97 17.73
N LEU A 390 60.90 20.73 16.91
CA LEU A 390 61.57 21.98 17.29
C LEU A 390 60.62 23.04 17.85
N TYR A 391 59.32 22.98 17.55
CA TYR A 391 58.33 23.96 18.01
C TYR A 391 57.94 23.71 19.48
N GLY A 392 58.25 22.53 20.03
CA GLY A 392 58.03 22.22 21.45
C GLY A 392 56.55 22.10 21.84
N VAL A 393 55.67 21.79 20.88
CA VAL A 393 54.22 21.67 21.06
C VAL A 393 53.71 20.23 21.08
N ASN A 394 54.61 19.25 20.92
CA ASN A 394 54.33 17.81 20.82
C ASN A 394 54.43 17.06 22.14
#